data_AF-A0A194R7V8-F1
#
_entry.id   AF-A0A194R7V8-F1
#
_cell.length_a   1.000
_cell.length_b   1.000
_cell.length_c   1.000
_cell.angle_alpha   90.00
_cell.angle_beta   90.00
_cell.angle_gamma   90.00
#
_symmetry.space_group_name_H-M   'P 1'
#
loop_
_entity.id
_entity.type
_entity.pdbx_description
1 polymer ?
#
loop_
_entity_poly.entity_id
_entity_poly.type
_entity_poly.pdbx_seq_one_letter_code
_entity_poly.pdbx_strand_id
1 'polypeptide(L)' 'MEKARCQNIGPNQGADSWFPGYTWRICTCPHCGHHLGWTFERNDKDSPPDDIAYFHGIILSNILGENYSLIMMPKMYRM' A
#
# COMPACT_ATOMS: atom_id res chain seq x y z
N MET A 1 0.63 -2.58 -20.41
CA MET A 1 -0.08 -3.13 -19.24
C MET A 1 -0.09 -2.04 -18.18
N GLU A 2 -1.25 -1.67 -17.66
CA GLU A 2 -1.36 -0.70 -16.56
C GLU A 2 -0.82 -1.36 -15.28
N LYS A 3 0.07 -0.67 -14.56
CA LYS A 3 0.59 -1.16 -13.28
C LYS A 3 -0.47 -0.97 -12.19
N ALA A 4 -0.57 -1.93 -11.28
CA ALA A 4 -1.36 -1.75 -10.07
C ALA A 4 -0.85 -0.53 -9.29
N ARG A 5 -1.78 0.28 -8.78
CA ARG A 5 -1.50 1.49 -7.99
C ARG A 5 -2.35 1.49 -6.73
N CYS A 6 -1.85 2.14 -5.69
CA CYS A 6 -2.67 2.49 -4.54
C CYS A 6 -2.73 3.99 -4.30
N GLN A 7 -3.79 4.41 -3.62
CA GLN A 7 -4.04 5.78 -3.23
C GLN A 7 -3.70 5.95 -1.75
N ASN A 8 -2.82 6.89 -1.43
CA ASN A 8 -2.47 7.21 -0.05
C ASN A 8 -3.54 8.12 0.58
N ILE A 9 -4.05 7.73 1.74
CA ILE A 9 -5.10 8.44 2.49
C ILE A 9 -4.52 8.99 3.80
N GLY A 10 -4.88 10.23 4.13
CA GLY A 10 -4.45 10.91 5.36
C GLY A 10 -3.01 11.43 5.32
N PRO A 11 -2.53 12.10 6.38
CA PRO A 11 -1.13 12.56 6.49
C PRO A 11 -0.16 11.39 6.80
N ASN A 12 1.15 11.65 6.68
CA ASN A 12 2.20 10.73 7.14
C ASN A 12 2.15 10.55 8.66
N GLN A 13 2.06 9.30 9.11
CA GLN A 13 1.98 8.95 10.53
C GLN A 13 3.25 8.25 10.98
N GLY A 14 3.92 8.78 12.00
CA GLY A 14 5.09 8.14 12.61
C GLY A 14 4.76 7.19 13.77
N ALA A 15 3.62 7.40 14.43
CA ALA A 15 3.18 6.58 15.55
C ALA A 15 2.88 5.14 15.09
N ASP A 16 3.21 4.16 15.95
CA ASP A 16 2.93 2.72 15.71
C ASP A 16 3.48 2.16 14.39
N SER A 17 4.52 2.80 13.84
CA SER A 17 5.21 2.29 12.66
C SER A 17 5.96 0.99 12.99
N TRP A 18 5.76 -0.05 12.16
CA TRP A 18 6.50 -1.31 12.26
C TRP A 18 7.97 -1.18 11.82
N PHE A 19 8.30 -0.10 11.12
CA PHE A 19 9.63 0.14 10.57
C PHE A 19 10.21 1.44 11.14
N PRO A 20 11.15 1.36 12.10
CA PRO A 20 11.79 2.55 12.66
C PRO A 20 12.40 3.43 11.57
N GLY A 21 12.21 4.74 11.68
CA GLY A 21 12.66 5.72 10.67
C GLY A 21 11.69 5.90 9.48
N TYR A 22 10.62 5.11 9.40
CA TYR A 22 9.57 5.28 8.40
C TYR A 22 8.27 5.79 9.03
N THR A 23 7.63 6.72 8.33
CA THR A 23 6.22 7.07 8.52
C THR A 23 5.35 6.25 7.58
N TRP A 24 4.08 6.09 7.91
CA TRP A 24 3.14 5.33 7.09
C TRP A 24 1.89 6.13 6.73
N ARG A 25 1.28 5.75 5.61
CA ARG A 25 -0.06 6.20 5.18
C ARG A 25 -0.89 5.01 4.78
N ILE A 26 -2.21 5.13 4.95
CA ILE A 26 -3.17 4.11 4.49
C ILE A 26 -3.13 4.08 2.96
N CYS A 27 -2.96 2.90 2.38
CA CYS A 27 -2.88 2.64 0.94
C CYS A 27 -4.14 1.90 0.52
N THR A 28 -5.01 2.55 -0.28
CA THR A 28 -6.31 2.01 -0.72
C THR A 28 -6.35 1.75 -2.22
N CYS A 29 -7.24 0.87 -2.66
CA CYS A 29 -7.53 0.68 -4.08
C CYS A 29 -8.21 1.94 -4.65
N PRO A 30 -7.67 2.57 -5.71
CA PRO A 30 -8.25 3.80 -6.26
C PRO A 30 -9.60 3.58 -6.96
N HIS A 31 -10.00 2.32 -7.20
CA HIS A 31 -11.26 2.00 -7.86
C HIS A 31 -12.40 1.73 -6.87
N CYS A 32 -12.12 1.08 -5.73
CA CYS A 32 -13.15 0.68 -4.77
C CYS A 32 -12.93 1.19 -3.34
N GLY A 33 -11.83 1.89 -3.07
CA GLY A 33 -11.49 2.37 -1.73
C GLY A 33 -11.07 1.27 -0.74
N HIS A 34 -11.02 0.00 -1.15
CA HIS A 34 -10.63 -1.10 -0.28
C HIS A 34 -9.23 -0.89 0.29
N HIS A 35 -9.06 -1.11 1.59
CA HIS A 35 -7.78 -0.98 2.26
C HIS A 35 -6.84 -2.10 1.79
N LEU A 36 -5.74 -1.75 1.12
CA LEU A 36 -4.75 -2.72 0.62
C LEU A 36 -3.60 -2.92 1.61
N GLY A 37 -3.29 -1.90 2.40
CA GLY A 37 -2.23 -1.91 3.40
C GLY A 37 -1.69 -0.50 3.61
N TRP A 38 -0.37 -0.36 3.66
CA TRP A 38 0.29 0.92 3.96
C TRP A 38 1.42 1.24 2.99
N THR A 39 1.62 2.53 2.76
CA THR A 39 2.82 3.06 2.12
C THR A 39 3.73 3.59 3.21
N PHE A 40 4.96 3.10 3.26
CA PHE A 40 6.00 3.53 4.19
C PHE A 40 6.96 4.48 3.48
N GLU A 41 7.13 5.67 4.02
CA GLU A 41 8.03 6.71 3.51
C GLU A 41 9.00 7.11 4.62
N ARG A 42 10.27 7.26 4.27
CA ARG A 42 11.29 7.63 5.26
C ARG A 42 11.05 9.02 5.83
N ASN A 43 11.34 9.18 7.11
CA ASN A 43 11.13 10.44 7.84
C ASN A 43 12.37 11.37 7.79
N ASP A 44 13.48 10.93 7.24
CA ASP A 44 14.78 11.61 7.28
C ASP A 44 15.14 12.30 5.96
N LYS A 45 15.78 13.47 6.09
CA LYS A 45 16.39 14.22 4.98
C LYS A 45 17.89 13.99 4.85
N ASP A 46 18.50 13.35 5.84
CA ASP A 46 19.95 13.16 5.96
C ASP A 46 20.37 11.70 5.73
N SER A 47 19.45 10.88 5.25
CA SER A 47 19.72 9.49 4.94
C SER A 47 20.64 9.36 3.72
N PRO A 48 21.54 8.35 3.69
CA PRO A 48 22.37 8.07 2.53
C PRO A 48 21.50 7.91 1.26
N PRO A 49 21.98 8.39 0.09
CA PRO A 49 21.22 8.31 -1.17
C PRO A 49 20.82 6.89 -1.59
N ASP A 50 21.56 5.88 -1.12
CA ASP A 50 21.40 4.48 -1.51
C ASP A 50 20.33 3.72 -0.70
N ASP A 51 19.67 4.39 0.26
CA ASP A 51 18.63 3.76 1.06
C ASP A 51 17.24 3.81 0.42
N ILE A 52 16.38 2.86 0.80
CA ILE A 52 15.01 2.75 0.28
C ILE A 52 14.16 3.91 0.79
N ALA A 53 13.89 4.88 -0.09
CA ALA A 53 13.08 6.07 0.23
C ALA A 53 11.63 5.74 0.62
N TYR A 54 11.03 4.75 -0.06
CA TYR A 54 9.68 4.29 0.24
C TYR A 54 9.46 2.85 -0.20
N PHE A 55 8.47 2.19 0.41
CA PHE A 55 7.99 0.87 0.00
C PHE A 55 6.53 0.67 0.46
N HIS A 56 5.89 -0.42 0.01
CA HIS A 56 4.52 -0.74 0.41
C HIS A 56 4.48 -2.03 1.25
N GLY A 57 3.76 -1.98 2.37
CA GLY A 57 3.38 -3.15 3.15
C GLY A 57 1.94 -3.52 2.81
N ILE A 58 1.74 -4.54 1.98
CA ILE A 58 0.42 -4.95 1.48
C ILE A 58 -0.09 -6.17 2.24
N ILE A 59 -1.37 -6.14 2.60
CA ILE A 59 -2.06 -7.26 3.24
C ILE A 59 -2.36 -8.29 2.15
N LEU A 60 -1.77 -9.49 2.28
CA LEU A 60 -1.84 -10.53 1.25
C LEU A 60 -3.28 -10.95 0.90
N SER A 61 -4.20 -10.96 1.88
CA SER A 61 -5.61 -11.28 1.65
C SER A 61 -6.37 -10.23 0.84
N ASN A 62 -5.80 -9.03 0.67
CA ASN A 62 -6.44 -7.90 0.01
C ASN A 62 -5.95 -7.74 -1.44
N ILE A 63 -5.07 -8.62 -1.91
CA ILE A 63 -4.59 -8.66 -3.29
C ILE A 63 -5.03 -9.93 -4.01
N LEU A 64 -5.28 -9.77 -5.31
CA LEU A 64 -5.48 -10.89 -6.22
C LEU A 64 -4.13 -11.24 -6.83
N GLY A 65 -3.70 -12.49 -6.65
CA GLY A 65 -2.58 -13.02 -7.42
C GLY A 65 -2.94 -13.21 -8.89
N GLU A 66 -1.94 -13.29 -9.76
CA GLU A 66 -2.13 -13.45 -11.21
C GLU A 66 -2.82 -14.78 -11.59
N ASN A 67 -2.88 -15.75 -10.66
CA ASN A 67 -3.53 -17.05 -10.86
C ASN A 67 -5.04 -17.06 -10.58
N TYR A 68 -5.63 -15.97 -10.09
CA TYR A 68 -7.07 -15.90 -9.91
C TYR A 68 -7.71 -15.47 -11.23
N SER A 69 -8.47 -16.37 -11.88
CA SER A 69 -9.26 -15.98 -13.04
C SER A 69 -10.22 -14.86 -12.64
N LEU A 70 -10.31 -13.78 -13.44
CA LEU A 70 -11.26 -12.68 -13.24
C LEU A 70 -12.74 -13.14 -13.27
N ILE A 71 -12.98 -14.41 -13.57
CA ILE A 71 -14.28 -15.09 -13.53
C ILE A 71 -14.69 -15.39 -12.07
N MET A 72 -13.72 -15.50 -11.15
CA MET A 72 -13.94 -15.61 -9.69
C MET A 72 -13.75 -14.25 -8.99
N MET A 73 -14.49 -13.21 -9.40
CA MET A 73 -14.67 -12.09 -8.47
C MET A 73 -15.69 -12.49 -7.40
N PRO A 74 -15.30 -12.57 -6.10
CA PRO A 74 -16.29 -12.78 -5.06
C PRO A 74 -17.26 -11.59 -5.05
N LYS A 75 -18.54 -11.87 -4.73
CA LYS A 75 -19.64 -10.87 -4.74
C LYS A 75 -19.31 -9.57 -3.98
N MET A 76 -18.35 -9.59 -3.05
CA MET A 76 -17.85 -8.40 -2.35
C MET A 76 -17.30 -7.30 -3.27
N TYR A 77 -16.86 -7.62 -4.49
CA TYR A 77 -16.33 -6.63 -5.44
C TYR A 77 -17.34 -6.14 -6.48
N ARG A 78 -18.58 -6.64 -6.46
CA ARG A 78 -19.68 -6.03 -7.21
C ARG A 78 -20.30 -4.94 -6.34
N MET A 79 -19.84 -3.70 -6.54
CA MET A 79 -20.64 -2.51 -6.20
C MET A 79 -21.80 -2.38 -7.17
#